data_AF-A0A0N5D0R6-F1
#
_entry.id   AF-A0A0N5D0R6-F1
#
_cell.length_a   1.000
_cell.length_b   1.000
_cell.length_c   1.000
_cell.angle_alpha   90.00
_cell.angle_beta   90.00
_cell.angle_gamma   90.00
#
_symmetry.space_group_name_H-M   'P 1'
#
loop_
_entity.id
_entity.type
_entity.pdbx_description
1 polymer ?
#
loop_
_entity_poly.entity_id
_entity_poly.type
_entity_poly.pdbx_seq_one_letter_code
_entity_poly.pdbx_strand_id
1 'polypeptide(L)'
;MFDVLHCVNSRSCSSLFRFNISYLHTSVSLFSSPFIKPQKKMDPEIAKLREERKRKKLTKEIKLLESFAKKPKPVEELIFDKKYDLNIAERIRPSVKLTEDEEDERFLVARNYCRYQNMLAVMDMRWISESIKKQDRALQKLKKLSPQLHESAIKPDECFLKNFSCQGPTLTPPIKRYQPPDGHYIDVTKKWLC
;
A
#
# COMPACT_ATOMS: atom_id res chain seq x y z
N MET A 1 38.30 41.53 -28.08
CA MET A 1 37.44 41.32 -29.26
C MET A 1 36.03 41.63 -28.81
N PHE A 2 35.64 42.91 -28.86
CA PHE A 2 34.81 43.53 -29.94
C PHE A 2 33.34 43.10 -29.74
N ASP A 3 32.33 43.94 -29.49
CA ASP A 3 32.07 45.38 -29.68
C ASP A 3 30.94 45.76 -28.68
N VAL A 4 30.94 46.83 -27.89
CA VAL A 4 30.85 48.28 -28.20
C VAL A 4 29.89 48.63 -29.33
N LEU A 5 28.62 48.90 -29.01
CA LEU A 5 27.80 49.81 -29.79
C LEU A 5 27.26 50.95 -28.92
N HIS A 6 27.89 52.07 -29.17
CA HIS A 6 27.60 53.43 -28.75
C HIS A 6 26.31 53.90 -29.45
N CYS A 7 25.37 54.49 -28.74
CA CYS A 7 24.29 55.28 -29.37
C CYS A 7 24.14 56.63 -28.65
N VAL A 8 24.70 57.62 -29.33
CA VAL A 8 24.26 59.01 -29.50
C VAL A 8 24.06 59.90 -28.27
N ASN A 9 25.07 60.76 -28.14
CA ASN A 9 25.12 62.10 -27.57
C ASN A 9 24.12 63.06 -28.25
N SER A 10 23.29 63.79 -27.48
CA SER A 10 23.12 65.26 -27.63
C SER A 10 22.17 65.87 -26.59
N ARG A 11 22.76 66.67 -25.69
CA ARG A 11 22.34 68.00 -25.18
C ARG A 11 20.83 68.30 -25.04
N SER A 12 20.41 68.69 -23.83
CA SER A 12 20.16 70.12 -23.51
C SER A 12 19.62 70.33 -22.07
N CYS A 13 19.87 71.54 -21.57
CA CYS A 13 19.11 72.27 -20.54
C CYS A 13 19.42 72.03 -19.04
N SER A 14 20.44 72.78 -18.58
CA SER A 14 20.36 73.77 -17.49
C SER A 14 19.17 73.75 -16.52
N SER A 15 19.44 73.59 -15.22
CA SER A 15 19.37 74.70 -14.24
C SER A 15 19.60 74.16 -12.82
N LEU A 16 20.46 74.85 -12.06
CA LEU A 16 20.69 74.59 -10.65
C LEU A 16 19.55 75.23 -9.85
N PHE A 17 18.57 74.44 -9.41
CA PHE A 17 17.64 74.88 -8.37
C PHE A 17 18.16 74.44 -7.00
N ARG A 18 18.64 75.41 -6.22
CA ARG A 18 18.88 75.26 -4.79
C ARG A 18 17.53 75.19 -4.08
N PHE A 19 17.13 74.02 -3.60
CA PHE A 19 15.98 73.90 -2.70
C PHE A 19 16.42 74.03 -1.24
N ASN A 20 15.73 74.90 -0.52
CA ASN A 20 15.97 75.25 0.87
C ASN A 20 15.43 74.14 1.79
N ILE A 21 16.29 73.58 2.66
CA ILE A 21 16.01 72.41 3.52
C ILE A 21 15.07 72.76 4.70
N SER A 22 14.67 74.02 4.83
CA SER A 22 13.89 74.56 5.96
C SER A 22 12.43 74.08 6.07
N TYR A 23 11.97 73.13 5.24
CA TYR A 23 10.59 72.62 5.24
C TYR A 23 10.46 71.10 5.49
N LEU A 24 11.52 70.40 5.88
CA LEU A 24 11.43 68.98 6.23
C LEU A 24 11.02 68.81 7.70
N HIS A 25 9.75 68.48 7.94
CA HIS A 25 9.24 68.10 9.27
C HIS A 25 9.53 66.63 9.55
N THR A 26 10.59 66.34 10.32
CA THR A 26 10.98 64.98 10.73
C THR A 26 10.36 64.62 12.08
N SER A 27 9.05 64.34 12.12
CA SER A 27 8.46 63.69 13.31
C SER A 27 8.45 62.17 13.12
N VAL A 28 8.95 61.45 14.12
CA VAL A 28 8.98 59.99 14.15
C VAL A 28 7.55 59.45 14.24
N SER A 29 7.14 58.64 13.26
CA SER A 29 5.85 57.95 13.27
C SER A 29 5.80 56.90 14.39
N LEU A 30 5.01 57.14 15.44
CA LEU A 30 4.76 56.15 16.49
C LEU A 30 3.68 55.17 16.03
N PHE A 31 4.07 53.96 15.63
CA PHE A 31 3.16 52.88 15.22
C PHE A 31 2.41 52.20 16.39
N SER A 32 2.16 52.92 17.49
CA SER A 32 1.56 52.37 18.70
C SER A 32 0.69 53.45 19.37
N SER A 33 -0.59 53.14 19.61
CA SER A 33 -1.45 54.04 20.39
C SER A 33 -1.12 53.89 21.89
N PRO A 34 -1.09 55.00 22.66
CA PRO A 34 -0.75 54.97 24.10
C PRO A 34 -1.75 54.18 24.96
N PHE A 35 -2.89 53.78 24.39
CA PHE A 35 -3.92 52.99 25.06
C PHE A 35 -3.74 51.47 24.91
N ILE A 36 -2.78 51.01 24.08
CA ILE A 36 -2.47 49.57 23.94
C ILE A 36 -1.39 49.20 24.95
N LYS A 37 -1.74 48.37 25.93
CA LYS A 37 -0.77 47.81 26.88
C LYS A 37 0.19 46.89 26.13
N PRO A 38 1.51 46.98 26.35
CA PRO A 38 2.46 46.06 25.73
C PRO A 38 2.12 44.63 26.13
N GLN A 39 2.12 43.69 25.17
CA GLN A 39 1.90 42.29 25.47
C GLN A 39 3.00 41.80 26.40
N LYS A 40 2.64 41.46 27.63
CA LYS A 40 3.58 40.89 28.59
C LYS A 40 4.03 39.52 28.10
N LYS A 41 5.35 39.29 28.10
CA LYS A 41 5.90 37.95 27.86
C LYS A 41 5.30 37.01 28.90
N MET A 42 4.80 35.87 28.45
CA MET A 42 4.26 34.87 29.34
C MET A 42 5.32 34.33 30.30
N ASP A 43 4.91 34.00 31.52
CA ASP A 43 5.78 33.35 32.49
C ASP A 43 6.32 32.02 31.93
N PRO A 44 7.61 31.71 32.15
CA PRO A 44 8.26 30.54 31.56
C PRO A 44 7.60 29.22 31.98
N GLU A 45 7.06 29.14 33.20
CA GLU A 45 6.36 27.96 33.70
C GLU A 45 5.00 27.76 33.02
N ILE A 46 4.24 28.83 32.80
CA ILE A 46 2.95 28.78 32.11
C ILE A 46 3.14 28.41 30.64
N ALA A 47 4.22 28.89 30.00
CA ALA A 47 4.59 28.50 28.64
C ALA A 47 4.90 27.00 28.54
N LYS A 48 5.73 26.46 29.45
CA LYS A 48 6.03 25.02 29.55
C LYS A 48 4.76 24.18 29.74
N LEU A 49 3.86 24.57 30.65
CA LEU A 49 2.59 23.86 30.87
C LEU A 49 1.68 23.87 29.62
N ARG A 50 1.64 24.97 28.85
CA ARG A 50 0.90 25.01 27.58
C ARG A 50 1.51 24.09 26.54
N GLU A 51 2.83 24.05 26.43
CA GLU A 51 3.54 23.13 25.53
C GLU A 51 3.30 21.67 25.91
N GLU A 52 3.40 21.31 27.19
CA GLU A 52 3.13 19.96 27.66
C GLU A 52 1.69 19.52 27.38
N ARG A 53 0.71 20.42 27.54
CA ARG A 53 -0.69 20.13 27.16
C ARG A 53 -0.82 19.87 25.66
N LYS A 54 -0.14 20.65 24.81
CA LYS A 54 -0.13 20.43 23.36
C LYS A 54 0.53 19.09 23.02
N ARG A 55 1.69 18.78 23.61
CA ARG A 55 2.39 17.50 23.44
C ARG A 55 1.50 16.32 23.84
N LYS A 56 0.82 16.40 25.00
CA LYS A 56 -0.10 15.36 25.46
C LYS A 56 -1.32 15.16 24.56
N LYS A 57 -1.81 16.21 23.90
CA LYS A 57 -2.89 16.10 22.91
C LYS A 57 -2.40 15.39 21.64
N LEU A 58 -1.27 15.86 21.10
CA LEU A 58 -0.65 15.27 19.92
C LEU A 58 -0.28 13.80 20.15
N THR A 59 0.27 13.43 21.31
CA THR A 59 0.59 12.02 21.59
C THR A 59 -0.64 11.13 21.69
N LYS A 60 -1.77 11.65 22.20
CA LYS A 60 -3.03 10.91 22.21
C LYS A 60 -3.60 10.73 20.80
N GLU A 61 -3.56 11.79 20.00
CA GLU A 61 -4.01 11.75 18.60
C GLU A 61 -3.16 10.79 17.77
N ILE A 62 -1.83 10.84 17.92
CA ILE A 62 -0.91 9.89 17.28
C ILE A 62 -1.25 8.46 17.70
N LYS A 63 -1.40 8.18 19.00
CA LYS A 63 -1.79 6.84 19.49
C LYS A 63 -3.13 6.37 18.93
N LEU A 64 -4.09 7.28 18.76
CA LEU A 64 -5.38 7.00 18.17
C LEU A 64 -5.24 6.66 16.68
N LEU A 65 -4.51 7.45 15.91
CA LEU A 65 -4.23 7.17 14.49
C LEU A 65 -3.46 5.85 14.30
N GLU A 66 -2.46 5.59 15.13
CA GLU A 66 -1.72 4.32 15.16
C GLU A 66 -2.64 3.12 15.45
N SER A 67 -3.73 3.31 16.20
CA SER A 67 -4.70 2.24 16.47
C SER A 67 -5.61 1.94 15.28
N PHE A 68 -5.90 2.95 14.43
CA PHE A 68 -6.71 2.77 13.23
C PHE A 68 -5.91 2.08 12.11
N ALA A 69 -4.65 2.48 11.91
CA ALA A 69 -3.75 1.88 10.92
C ALA A 69 -3.54 0.36 11.10
N LYS A 70 -3.77 -0.18 12.31
CA LYS A 70 -3.65 -1.61 12.63
C LYS A 70 -4.88 -2.43 12.27
N LYS A 71 -6.02 -1.82 11.94
CA LYS A 71 -7.24 -2.56 11.62
C LYS A 71 -7.15 -3.08 10.19
N PRO A 72 -7.13 -4.40 9.96
CA PRO A 72 -7.12 -4.94 8.60
C PRO A 72 -8.44 -4.61 7.90
N LYS A 73 -8.39 -4.47 6.57
CA LYS A 73 -9.59 -4.34 5.76
C LYS A 73 -10.47 -5.59 5.95
N PRO A 74 -11.79 -5.45 6.10
CA PRO A 74 -12.67 -6.60 6.23
C PRO A 74 -12.67 -7.43 4.94
N VAL A 75 -12.72 -8.75 5.10
CA VAL A 75 -12.83 -9.70 3.99
C VAL A 75 -14.31 -9.95 3.73
N GLU A 76 -14.85 -9.33 2.68
CA GLU A 76 -16.29 -9.35 2.40
C GLU A 76 -16.84 -10.77 2.20
N GLU A 77 -16.07 -11.67 1.57
CA GLU A 77 -16.47 -13.06 1.31
C GLU A 77 -16.65 -13.91 2.57
N LEU A 78 -16.00 -13.53 3.68
CA LEU A 78 -16.08 -14.26 4.95
C LEU A 78 -17.18 -13.72 5.88
N ILE A 79 -17.76 -12.56 5.56
CA ILE A 79 -18.73 -11.88 6.41
C ILE A 79 -20.13 -12.15 5.89
N PHE A 80 -21.02 -12.59 6.79
CA PHE A 80 -22.44 -12.71 6.47
C PHE A 80 -23.10 -11.33 6.36
N ASP A 81 -23.80 -11.09 5.26
CA ASP A 81 -24.53 -9.85 5.02
C ASP A 81 -25.80 -9.78 5.87
N LYS A 82 -25.83 -8.83 6.81
CA LYS A 82 -26.98 -8.58 7.70
C LYS A 82 -28.30 -8.27 6.98
N LYS A 83 -28.24 -7.91 5.68
CA LYS A 83 -29.43 -7.70 4.85
C LYS A 83 -30.32 -8.93 4.77
N TYR A 84 -29.71 -10.12 4.88
CA TYR A 84 -30.44 -11.37 4.75
C TYR A 84 -31.18 -11.75 6.03
N ASP A 85 -30.74 -11.29 7.22
CA ASP A 85 -31.30 -11.69 8.54
C ASP A 85 -32.84 -11.63 8.60
N LEU A 86 -33.45 -10.62 7.99
CA LEU A 86 -34.90 -10.43 7.99
C LEU A 86 -35.66 -11.46 7.15
N ASN A 87 -35.07 -11.93 6.05
CA ASN A 87 -35.72 -12.77 5.05
C ASN A 87 -35.10 -14.18 4.97
N ILE A 88 -34.25 -14.58 5.94
CA ILE A 88 -33.58 -15.88 5.94
C ILE A 88 -34.60 -17.02 5.85
N ALA A 89 -35.67 -16.96 6.63
CA ALA A 89 -36.68 -18.02 6.70
C ALA A 89 -37.34 -18.31 5.33
N GLU A 90 -37.57 -17.26 4.53
CA GLU A 90 -38.18 -17.39 3.20
C GLU A 90 -37.21 -17.92 2.14
N ARG A 91 -35.89 -17.71 2.34
CA ARG A 91 -34.84 -18.10 1.39
C ARG A 91 -34.29 -19.50 1.66
N ILE A 92 -34.53 -20.05 2.86
CA ILE A 92 -34.11 -21.41 3.21
C ILE A 92 -34.97 -22.40 2.43
N ARG A 93 -34.30 -23.26 1.66
CA ARG A 93 -34.94 -24.42 1.05
C ARG A 93 -35.20 -25.48 2.13
N PRO A 94 -36.35 -26.17 2.10
CA PRO A 94 -36.63 -27.23 3.06
C PRO A 94 -35.58 -28.34 2.96
N SER A 95 -35.27 -28.98 4.08
CA SER A 95 -34.32 -30.08 4.10
C SER A 95 -34.87 -31.28 3.32
N VAL A 96 -34.09 -31.76 2.36
CA VAL A 96 -34.38 -32.99 1.62
C VAL A 96 -33.92 -34.16 2.48
N LYS A 97 -34.84 -35.08 2.80
CA LYS A 97 -34.48 -36.36 3.42
C LYS A 97 -34.00 -37.30 2.32
N LEU A 98 -32.83 -37.89 2.52
CA LEU A 98 -32.28 -38.87 1.60
C LEU A 98 -32.88 -40.24 1.90
N THR A 99 -32.89 -41.10 0.89
CA THR A 99 -33.19 -42.52 1.08
C THR A 99 -31.97 -43.24 1.64
N GLU A 100 -32.17 -44.35 2.36
CA GLU A 100 -31.06 -45.13 2.94
C GLU A 100 -30.05 -45.57 1.87
N ASP A 101 -30.53 -46.00 0.70
CA ASP A 101 -29.69 -46.38 -0.44
C ASP A 101 -28.79 -45.22 -0.92
N GLU A 102 -29.32 -44.00 -1.01
CA GLU A 102 -28.54 -42.81 -1.41
C GLU A 102 -27.49 -42.42 -0.37
N GLU A 103 -27.78 -42.61 0.92
CA GLU A 103 -26.83 -42.35 2.00
C GLU A 103 -25.64 -43.33 1.94
N ASP A 104 -25.93 -44.61 1.72
CA ASP A 104 -24.92 -45.65 1.57
C ASP A 104 -24.06 -45.43 0.31
N GLU A 105 -24.66 -45.06 -0.82
CA GLU A 105 -23.91 -44.70 -2.03
C GLU A 105 -22.96 -43.53 -1.79
N ARG A 106 -23.43 -42.46 -1.14
CA ARG A 106 -22.60 -41.29 -0.80
C ARG A 106 -21.47 -41.67 0.14
N PHE A 107 -21.74 -42.53 1.12
CA PHE A 107 -20.72 -43.01 2.04
C PHE A 107 -19.62 -43.80 1.30
N LEU A 108 -20.01 -44.70 0.39
CA LEU A 108 -19.06 -45.47 -0.42
C LEU A 108 -18.22 -44.56 -1.33
N VAL A 109 -18.84 -43.57 -1.98
CA VAL A 109 -18.14 -42.58 -2.82
C VAL A 109 -17.14 -41.78 -1.98
N ALA A 110 -17.56 -41.26 -0.82
CA ALA A 110 -16.70 -40.49 0.06
C ALA A 110 -15.50 -41.33 0.55
N ARG A 111 -15.74 -42.59 0.94
CA ARG A 111 -14.69 -43.52 1.35
C ARG A 111 -13.67 -43.77 0.24
N ASN A 112 -14.14 -44.00 -0.99
CA ASN A 112 -13.28 -44.22 -2.15
C ASN A 112 -12.50 -42.95 -2.51
N TYR A 113 -13.14 -41.79 -2.44
CA TYR A 113 -12.49 -40.50 -2.64
C TYR A 113 -11.37 -40.25 -1.63
N CYS A 114 -11.61 -40.51 -0.34
CA CYS A 114 -10.57 -40.39 0.69
C CYS A 114 -9.38 -41.32 0.43
N ARG A 115 -9.62 -42.56 0.00
CA ARG A 115 -8.54 -43.50 -0.38
C ARG A 115 -7.74 -42.97 -1.57
N TYR A 116 -8.43 -42.46 -2.59
CA TYR A 116 -7.80 -41.90 -3.78
C TYR A 116 -6.96 -40.67 -3.46
N GLN A 117 -7.47 -39.74 -2.65
CA GLN A 117 -6.73 -38.57 -2.19
C GLN A 117 -5.46 -38.95 -1.41
N ASN A 118 -5.55 -39.96 -0.54
CA ASN A 118 -4.36 -40.48 0.15
C ASN A 118 -3.34 -41.07 -0.83
N MET A 119 -3.79 -41.83 -1.83
CA MET A 119 -2.91 -42.35 -2.88
C MET A 119 -2.17 -41.23 -3.62
N LEU A 120 -2.88 -40.17 -4.05
CA LEU A 120 -2.27 -39.02 -4.69
C LEU A 120 -1.25 -38.33 -3.79
N ALA A 121 -1.60 -38.07 -2.52
CA ALA A 121 -0.70 -37.45 -1.56
C ALA A 121 0.59 -38.28 -1.36
N VAL A 122 0.47 -39.61 -1.26
CA VAL A 122 1.64 -40.50 -1.17
C VAL A 122 2.50 -40.44 -2.43
N MET A 123 1.88 -40.40 -3.61
CA MET A 123 2.60 -40.27 -4.88
C MET A 123 3.36 -38.94 -4.97
N ASP A 124 2.73 -37.83 -4.61
CA ASP A 124 3.35 -36.50 -4.62
C ASP A 124 4.50 -36.42 -3.62
N MET A 125 4.29 -36.89 -2.39
CA MET A 125 5.33 -36.93 -1.36
C MET A 125 6.52 -37.79 -1.78
N ARG A 126 6.25 -38.93 -2.42
CA ARG A 126 7.31 -39.77 -2.99
C ARG A 126 8.09 -39.01 -4.06
N TRP A 127 7.41 -38.39 -5.02
CA TRP A 127 8.03 -37.64 -6.11
C TRP A 127 8.87 -36.46 -5.61
N ILE A 128 8.37 -35.69 -4.64
CA ILE A 128 9.11 -34.61 -3.98
C ILE A 128 10.36 -35.17 -3.29
N SER A 129 10.22 -36.25 -2.51
CA SER A 129 11.35 -36.85 -1.80
C SER A 129 12.44 -37.38 -2.74
N GLU A 130 12.04 -37.97 -3.87
CA GLU A 130 12.97 -38.45 -4.89
C GLU A 130 13.67 -37.30 -5.60
N SER A 131 12.95 -36.21 -5.86
CA SER A 131 13.49 -35.00 -6.49
C SER A 131 14.54 -34.33 -5.59
N ILE A 132 14.25 -34.20 -4.29
CA ILE A 132 15.20 -33.67 -3.30
C ILE A 132 16.44 -34.57 -3.20
N LYS A 133 16.27 -35.89 -3.09
CA LYS A 133 17.40 -36.85 -3.06
C LYS A 133 18.29 -36.73 -4.30
N LYS A 134 17.70 -36.52 -5.48
CA LYS A 134 18.44 -36.32 -6.74
C LYS A 134 19.20 -34.99 -6.71
N GLN A 135 18.57 -33.92 -6.24
CA GLN A 135 19.21 -32.61 -6.06
C GLN A 135 20.41 -32.70 -5.10
N ASP A 136 20.24 -33.33 -3.94
CA ASP A 136 21.32 -33.50 -2.94
C ASP A 136 22.50 -34.28 -3.51
N ARG A 137 22.24 -35.40 -4.19
CA ARG A 137 23.28 -36.20 -4.85
C ARG A 137 24.02 -35.39 -5.91
N ALA A 138 23.31 -34.56 -6.68
CA ALA A 138 23.91 -33.69 -7.67
C ALA A 138 24.81 -32.63 -7.00
N LEU A 139 24.35 -31.99 -5.93
CA LEU A 139 25.14 -31.00 -5.16
C LEU A 139 26.38 -31.62 -4.51
N GLN A 140 26.28 -32.82 -3.95
CA GLN A 140 27.43 -33.54 -3.38
C GLN A 140 28.48 -33.87 -4.45
N LYS A 141 28.06 -34.28 -5.65
CA LYS A 141 28.97 -34.50 -6.77
C LYS A 141 29.60 -33.19 -7.25
N LEU A 142 28.81 -32.13 -7.38
CA LEU A 142 29.28 -30.80 -7.77
C LEU A 142 30.35 -30.29 -6.81
N LYS A 143 30.14 -30.43 -5.50
CA LYS A 143 31.10 -30.06 -4.46
C LYS A 143 32.46 -30.75 -4.61
N LYS A 144 32.47 -32.03 -5.02
CA LYS A 144 33.71 -32.79 -5.26
C LYS A 144 34.44 -32.36 -6.53
N LEU A 145 33.71 -31.92 -7.55
CA LEU A 145 34.26 -31.52 -8.85
C LEU A 145 34.73 -30.05 -8.87
N SER A 146 33.90 -29.15 -8.33
CA SER A 146 34.16 -27.71 -8.28
C SER A 146 33.49 -27.06 -7.08
N PRO A 147 34.25 -26.65 -6.05
CA PRO A 147 33.69 -26.01 -4.86
C PRO A 147 33.12 -24.61 -5.17
N GLN A 148 33.72 -23.87 -6.10
CA GLN A 148 33.27 -22.52 -6.47
C GLN A 148 31.86 -22.52 -7.08
N LEU A 149 31.57 -23.50 -7.95
CA LEU A 149 30.23 -23.66 -8.54
C LEU A 149 29.20 -24.16 -7.53
N HIS A 150 29.63 -24.93 -6.54
CA HIS A 150 28.76 -25.35 -5.46
C HIS A 150 28.34 -24.16 -4.58
N GLU A 151 29.27 -23.27 -4.25
CA GLU A 151 28.98 -22.03 -3.50
C GLU A 151 28.03 -21.09 -4.24
N SER A 152 28.13 -21.00 -5.57
CA SER A 152 27.18 -20.21 -6.36
C SER A 152 25.80 -20.88 -6.44
N ALA A 153 25.74 -22.20 -6.63
CA ALA A 153 24.48 -22.94 -6.77
C ALA A 153 23.63 -22.99 -5.49
N ILE A 154 24.23 -22.86 -4.30
CA ILE A 154 23.49 -22.81 -3.03
C ILE A 154 22.78 -21.47 -2.82
N LYS A 155 23.28 -20.39 -3.42
CA LYS A 155 22.71 -19.06 -3.21
C LYS A 155 21.29 -19.00 -3.81
N PRO A 156 20.28 -18.52 -3.06
CA PRO A 156 18.94 -18.38 -3.59
C PRO A 156 18.91 -17.33 -4.72
N ASP A 157 18.14 -17.60 -5.76
CA ASP A 157 17.94 -16.65 -6.86
C ASP A 157 16.91 -15.58 -6.47
N GLU A 158 17.38 -14.40 -6.07
CA GLU A 158 16.53 -13.27 -5.71
C GLU A 158 15.68 -12.76 -6.88
N CYS A 159 16.16 -12.89 -8.12
CA CYS A 159 15.42 -12.43 -9.30
C CYS A 159 14.17 -13.29 -9.51
N PHE A 160 14.31 -14.61 -9.32
CA PHE A 160 13.18 -15.54 -9.36
C PHE A 160 12.18 -15.27 -8.23
N LEU A 161 12.65 -15.10 -6.98
CA LEU A 161 11.77 -14.91 -5.82
C LEU A 161 10.92 -13.63 -5.88
N LYS A 162 11.43 -12.55 -6.50
CA LYS A 162 10.71 -11.27 -6.58
C LYS A 162 9.64 -11.24 -7.67
N ASN A 163 9.85 -11.96 -8.78
CA ASN A 163 9.07 -11.78 -10.01
C ASN A 163 8.35 -13.06 -10.48
N PHE A 164 8.35 -14.13 -9.70
CA PHE A 164 7.66 -15.35 -10.09
C PHE A 164 6.13 -15.12 -10.13
N SER A 165 5.56 -15.18 -11.34
CA SER A 165 4.12 -15.15 -11.57
C SER A 165 3.73 -16.35 -12.44
N CYS A 166 2.77 -17.14 -11.97
CA CYS A 166 2.24 -18.29 -12.68
C CYS A 166 0.71 -18.16 -12.73
N GLN A 167 0.15 -18.32 -13.93
CA GLN A 167 -1.29 -18.39 -14.13
C GLN A 167 -1.69 -19.86 -14.21
N GLY A 168 -2.77 -20.24 -13.51
CA GLY A 168 -3.30 -21.60 -13.57
C GLY A 168 -3.80 -21.97 -14.98
N PRO A 169 -3.94 -23.27 -15.27
CA PRO A 169 -4.50 -23.71 -16.55
C PRO A 169 -5.94 -23.23 -16.72
N THR A 170 -6.31 -22.84 -17.93
CA THR A 170 -7.71 -22.51 -18.27
C THR A 170 -8.49 -23.78 -18.60
N LEU A 171 -9.81 -23.78 -18.37
CA LEU A 171 -10.68 -24.91 -18.73
C LEU A 171 -10.61 -25.21 -20.24
N THR A 172 -10.58 -24.15 -21.05
CA THR A 172 -10.47 -24.20 -22.51
C THR A 172 -9.26 -23.37 -22.95
N PRO A 173 -8.43 -23.84 -23.89
CA PRO A 173 -7.34 -23.04 -24.43
C PRO A 173 -7.87 -21.81 -25.20
N PRO A 174 -7.05 -20.75 -25.34
CA PRO A 174 -7.47 -19.53 -26.02
C PRO A 174 -7.76 -19.77 -27.50
N ILE A 175 -8.88 -19.23 -27.98
CA ILE A 175 -9.27 -19.29 -29.38
C ILE A 175 -8.44 -18.26 -30.17
N LYS A 176 -7.79 -18.71 -31.25
CA LYS A 176 -7.02 -17.82 -32.13
C LYS A 176 -7.96 -16.81 -32.82
N ARG A 177 -7.58 -15.53 -32.80
CA ARG A 177 -8.31 -14.42 -33.44
C ARG A 177 -9.72 -14.16 -32.89
N TYR A 178 -9.97 -14.53 -31.63
CA TYR A 178 -11.20 -14.10 -30.96
C TYR A 178 -11.19 -12.58 -30.76
N GLN A 179 -12.24 -11.90 -31.24
CA GLN A 179 -12.46 -10.48 -31.02
C GLN A 179 -13.51 -10.34 -29.90
N PRO A 180 -13.11 -9.95 -28.69
CA PRO A 180 -14.06 -9.72 -27.61
C PRO A 180 -14.94 -8.49 -27.93
N PRO A 181 -16.19 -8.45 -27.46
CA PRO A 181 -17.03 -7.27 -27.55
C PRO A 181 -16.43 -6.11 -26.73
N ASP A 182 -16.72 -4.88 -27.14
CA ASP A 182 -16.28 -3.68 -26.42
C ASP A 182 -17.07 -3.49 -25.11
N GLY A 183 -16.41 -2.94 -24.09
CA GLY A 183 -16.97 -2.78 -22.76
C GLY A 183 -16.08 -1.97 -21.82
N HIS A 184 -16.70 -1.29 -20.85
CA HIS A 184 -15.99 -0.47 -19.87
C HIS A 184 -15.91 -1.20 -18.53
N TYR A 185 -14.70 -1.29 -17.96
CA TYR A 185 -14.50 -1.77 -16.60
C TYR A 185 -14.65 -0.63 -15.61
N ILE A 186 -15.63 -0.73 -14.71
CA ILE A 186 -15.82 0.23 -13.61
C ILE A 186 -15.43 -0.48 -12.31
N ASP A 187 -14.40 0.01 -11.64
CA ASP A 187 -14.00 -0.50 -10.33
C ASP A 187 -15.01 -0.07 -9.25
N VAL A 188 -15.74 -1.03 -8.70
CA VAL A 188 -16.74 -0.86 -7.64
C VAL A 188 -16.22 -1.29 -6.26
N THR A 189 -14.91 -1.51 -6.12
CA THR A 189 -14.32 -1.92 -4.83
C THR A 189 -14.58 -0.90 -3.73
N LYS A 190 -15.04 -1.38 -2.58
CA LYS A 190 -15.34 -0.51 -1.43
C LYS A 190 -14.04 0.06 -0.88
N LYS A 191 -13.99 1.39 -0.76
CA LYS A 191 -12.88 2.10 -0.12
C LYS A 191 -13.08 2.09 1.39
N TRP A 192 -12.19 1.40 2.09
CA TRP A 192 -12.14 1.39 3.55
C TRP A 192 -11.18 2.48 4.01
N LEU A 193 -11.65 3.39 4.87
CA LEU A 193 -10.79 4.34 5.56
C LEU A 193 -10.06 3.58 6.67
N CYS A 194 -8.75 3.39 6.49
CA CYS A 194 -7.85 2.81 7.48
C CYS A 194 -7.20 3.91 8.31
#